data_AF-A0A9Q4E8T0-F1
#
_entry.id   AF-A0A9Q4E8T0-F1
#
_cell.length_a   1.000
_cell.length_b   1.000
_cell.length_c   1.000
_cell.angle_alpha   90.00
_cell.angle_beta   90.00
_cell.angle_gamma   90.00
#
_symmetry.space_group_name_H-M   'P 1'
#
loop_
_entity.id
_entity.type
_entity.pdbx_description
1 polymer ?
#
loop_
_entity_poly.entity_id
_entity_poly.type
_entity_poly.pdbx_seq_one_letter_code
_entity_poly.pdbx_strand_id
1 'polypeptide(L)'
;MFLLMNGKALWGAVIAAFILSIVFYPFLPAEMPIHYDGTNSPDRTVNKLAGTMMLPVLMVVFALARKINWQFVFAVYILLICHIVVLYLAV
;
A
#
# COMPACT_ATOMS: atom_id res chain seq x y z
N MET A 1 7.58 -12.62 16.54
CA MET A 1 7.77 -11.16 16.73
C MET A 1 9.13 -10.67 16.25
N PHE A 2 10.23 -11.38 16.55
CA PHE A 2 11.60 -10.98 16.18
C PHE A 2 11.82 -10.75 14.66
N LEU A 3 11.17 -11.55 13.80
CA LEU A 3 11.33 -11.45 12.34
C LEU A 3 10.61 -10.23 11.75
N LEU A 4 9.39 -9.90 12.20
CA LEU A 4 8.63 -8.73 11.72
C LEU A 4 9.21 -7.40 12.21
N MET A 5 9.83 -7.39 13.38
CA MET A 5 10.51 -6.21 13.93
C MET A 5 11.93 -6.03 13.36
N ASN A 6 12.42 -6.98 12.57
CA ASN A 6 13.71 -6.86 11.90
C ASN A 6 13.66 -5.73 10.86
N GLY A 7 14.61 -4.79 10.93
CA GLY A 7 14.66 -3.66 10.01
C GLY A 7 14.77 -4.06 8.53
N LYS A 8 15.46 -5.16 8.21
CA LYS A 8 15.56 -5.67 6.84
C LYS A 8 14.23 -6.22 6.34
N ALA A 9 13.51 -6.96 7.20
CA ALA A 9 12.18 -7.48 6.86
C ALA A 9 11.18 -6.34 6.63
N LEU A 10 11.20 -5.32 7.51
CA LEU A 10 10.37 -4.13 7.37
C LEU A 10 10.62 -3.39 6.05
N TRP A 11 11.89 -3.09 5.75
CA TRP A 11 12.24 -2.44 4.48
C TRP A 11 11.99 -3.33 3.26
N GLY A 12 12.14 -4.66 3.41
CA GLY A 12 11.75 -5.62 2.39
C GLY A 12 10.25 -5.53 2.06
N ALA A 13 9.39 -5.36 3.05
CA ALA A 13 7.96 -5.12 2.85
C ALA A 13 7.68 -3.80 2.11
N VAL A 14 8.40 -2.72 2.45
CA VAL A 14 8.29 -1.44 1.72
C VAL A 14 8.72 -1.59 0.26
N ILE A 15 9.86 -2.24 0.00
CA ILE A 15 10.37 -2.47 -1.35
C ILE A 15 9.38 -3.34 -2.14
N ALA A 16 8.84 -4.39 -1.52
CA ALA A 16 7.83 -5.25 -2.16
C ALA A 16 6.60 -4.46 -2.61
N ALA A 17 6.13 -3.49 -1.81
CA ALA A 17 5.02 -2.63 -2.20
C ALA A 17 5.33 -1.82 -3.46
N PHE A 18 6.52 -1.21 -3.56
CA PHE A 18 6.92 -0.48 -4.77
C PHE A 18 7.06 -1.40 -6.00
N ILE A 19 7.61 -2.60 -5.82
CA ILE A 19 7.70 -3.60 -6.91
C ILE A 19 6.30 -3.97 -7.40
N LEU A 20 5.36 -4.21 -6.48
CA LEU A 20 3.97 -4.48 -6.83
C LEU A 20 3.35 -3.30 -7.59
N SER A 21 3.53 -2.07 -7.14
CA SER A 21 3.07 -0.88 -7.89
C SER A 21 3.61 -0.88 -9.32
N ILE A 22 4.90 -1.14 -9.52
CA ILE A 22 5.53 -1.13 -10.85
C ILE A 22 4.98 -2.26 -11.74
N VAL A 23 4.88 -3.48 -11.20
CA VAL A 23 4.41 -4.65 -11.94
C VAL A 23 2.95 -4.50 -12.36
N PHE A 24 2.11 -3.95 -11.49
CA PHE A 24 0.67 -3.79 -11.75
C PHE A 24 0.34 -2.53 -12.56
N TYR A 25 1.17 -1.48 -12.50
CA TYR A 25 0.90 -0.19 -13.15
C TYR A 25 0.39 -0.23 -14.60
N PRO A 26 0.90 -1.11 -15.50
CA PRO A 26 0.42 -1.19 -16.87
C PRO A 26 -1.01 -1.73 -17.01
N PHE A 27 -1.47 -2.50 -16.02
CA PHE A 27 -2.77 -3.19 -16.04
C PHE A 27 -3.87 -2.42 -15.32
N LEU A 28 -3.52 -1.34 -14.62
CA LEU A 28 -4.48 -0.57 -13.83
C LEU A 28 -5.24 0.46 -14.68
N PRO A 29 -6.53 0.70 -14.37
CA PRO A 29 -7.32 1.74 -15.01
C PRO A 29 -6.71 3.11 -14.75
N ALA A 30 -6.98 4.09 -15.62
CA ALA A 30 -6.51 5.47 -15.44
C ALA A 30 -7.00 6.08 -14.12
N GLU A 31 -8.22 5.71 -13.72
CA GLU A 31 -8.88 6.09 -12.48
C GLU A 31 -9.12 4.85 -11.63
N MET A 32 -8.48 4.78 -10.46
CA MET A 32 -8.60 3.67 -9.52
C MET A 32 -9.71 3.96 -8.50
N PRO A 33 -10.61 3.00 -8.24
CA PRO A 33 -11.67 3.15 -7.25
C PRO A 33 -11.10 3.20 -5.82
N ILE A 34 -11.59 4.12 -5.01
CA ILE A 34 -11.25 4.24 -3.56
C ILE A 34 -12.48 4.14 -2.65
N HIS A 35 -13.66 4.19 -3.23
CA HIS A 35 -14.94 3.99 -2.57
C HIS A 35 -15.90 3.35 -3.55
N TYR A 36 -16.81 2.54 -3.01
CA TYR A 36 -17.87 1.88 -3.74
C TYR A 36 -19.20 2.23 -3.08
N ASP A 37 -20.21 2.52 -3.88
CA ASP A 37 -21.55 2.81 -3.38
C ASP A 37 -22.29 1.53 -2.91
N GLY A 38 -23.54 1.68 -2.46
CA GLY A 38 -24.37 0.57 -2.02
C GLY A 38 -24.74 -0.45 -3.12
N THR A 39 -24.41 -0.17 -4.38
CA THR A 39 -24.59 -1.06 -5.53
C THR A 39 -23.29 -1.73 -5.98
N ASN A 40 -22.20 -1.53 -5.23
CA ASN A 40 -20.84 -1.98 -5.56
C ASN A 40 -20.29 -1.33 -6.84
N SER A 41 -20.74 -0.11 -7.15
CA SER A 41 -20.19 0.70 -8.24
C SER A 41 -19.19 1.73 -7.71
N PRO A 42 -18.05 1.96 -8.38
CA PRO A 42 -17.15 3.05 -8.02
C PRO A 42 -17.84 4.42 -8.10
N ASP A 43 -17.90 5.14 -6.99
CA ASP A 43 -18.44 6.52 -6.90
C ASP A 43 -17.36 7.55 -6.53
N ARG A 44 -16.18 7.10 -6.08
CA ARG A 44 -14.98 7.93 -5.91
C ARG A 44 -13.74 7.22 -6.45
N THR A 45 -12.95 7.97 -7.21
CA THR A 45 -11.70 7.48 -7.79
C THR A 45 -10.54 8.40 -7.45
N VAL A 46 -9.34 7.88 -7.71
CA VAL A 46 -8.10 8.65 -7.75
C VAL A 46 -7.33 8.28 -9.01
N ASN A 47 -6.52 9.19 -9.53
CA ASN A 47 -5.65 8.86 -10.65
C ASN A 47 -4.73 7.68 -10.28
N LYS A 48 -4.38 6.85 -11.28
CA LYS A 48 -3.61 5.62 -11.05
C LYS A 48 -2.25 5.82 -10.40
N LEU A 49 -1.61 6.96 -10.61
CA LEU A 49 -0.32 7.26 -9.98
C LEU A 49 -0.49 7.45 -8.47
N ALA A 50 -1.48 8.24 -8.07
CA ALA A 50 -1.83 8.43 -6.67
C ALA A 50 -2.29 7.11 -6.03
N GLY A 51 -3.18 6.37 -6.71
CA GLY A 51 -3.71 5.09 -6.22
C GLY A 51 -2.61 4.03 -6.00
N THR A 52 -1.60 3.99 -6.87
CA THR A 52 -0.48 3.04 -6.75
C THR A 52 0.62 3.45 -5.79
N MET A 53 0.85 4.76 -5.59
CA MET A 53 2.00 5.24 -4.82
C MET A 53 1.67 5.69 -3.40
N MET A 54 0.42 6.04 -3.11
CA MET A 54 0.05 6.62 -1.80
C MET A 54 0.35 5.68 -0.63
N LEU A 55 -0.01 4.39 -0.73
CA LEU A 55 0.25 3.42 0.34
C LEU A 55 1.75 3.08 0.49
N PRO A 56 2.51 2.79 -0.59
CA PRO A 56 3.96 2.63 -0.49
C PRO A 56 4.68 3.85 0.12
N VAL A 57 4.29 5.07 -0.24
CA VAL A 57 4.86 6.30 0.35
C VAL A 57 4.55 6.39 1.84
N LEU A 58 3.32 6.10 2.25
CA LEU A 58 2.96 6.09 3.67
C LEU A 58 3.72 5.01 4.45
N MET A 59 3.99 3.85 3.83
CA MET A 59 4.84 2.81 4.41
C MET A 59 6.27 3.31 4.64
N VAL A 60 6.85 4.11 3.74
CA VAL A 60 8.17 4.74 3.96
C VAL A 60 8.13 5.64 5.19
N VAL A 61 7.10 6.49 5.30
CA VAL A 61 6.94 7.42 6.43
C VAL A 61 6.88 6.65 7.76
N PHE A 62 6.06 5.60 7.84
CA PHE A 62 5.97 4.78 9.06
C PHE A 62 7.22 3.95 9.33
N ALA A 63 7.87 3.43 8.30
CA ALA A 63 9.14 2.74 8.45
C ALA A 63 10.21 3.68 9.04
N LEU A 64 10.27 4.94 8.61
CA LEU A 64 11.18 5.95 9.18
C LEU A 64 10.79 6.34 10.61
N ALA A 65 9.49 6.55 10.86
CA ALA A 65 8.96 6.96 12.16
C ALA A 65 8.97 5.86 13.22
N ARG A 66 9.27 4.60 12.87
CA ARG A 66 9.28 3.44 13.80
C ARG A 66 10.13 3.62 15.06
N LYS A 67 11.14 4.49 15.01
CA LYS A 67 12.00 4.80 16.17
C LYS A 67 11.28 5.66 17.22
N ILE A 68 10.24 6.38 16.83
CA ILE A 68 9.40 7.21 17.70
C ILE A 68 8.33 6.34 18.37
N ASN A 69 7.65 5.49 17.59
CA ASN A 69 6.69 4.52 18.10
C ASN A 69 6.86 3.19 17.36
N TRP A 70 7.15 2.13 18.11
CA TRP A 70 7.36 0.80 17.57
C TRP A 70 6.11 0.20 16.90
N GLN A 71 4.90 0.69 17.24
CA GLN A 71 3.64 0.26 16.63
C GLN A 71 3.57 0.58 15.12
N PHE A 72 4.34 1.56 14.64
CA PHE A 72 4.42 1.85 13.20
C PHE A 72 4.97 0.68 12.37
N VAL A 73 5.69 -0.26 12.99
CA VAL A 73 6.06 -1.52 12.33
C VAL A 73 4.81 -2.28 11.86
N PHE A 74 3.79 -2.39 12.71
CA PHE A 74 2.53 -3.05 12.33
C PHE A 74 1.77 -2.25 11.27
N ALA A 75 1.78 -0.92 11.37
CA ALA A 75 1.14 -0.07 10.37
C ALA A 75 1.70 -0.34 8.96
N VAL A 76 3.02 -0.53 8.81
CA VAL A 76 3.63 -0.89 7.51
C VAL A 76 3.07 -2.20 6.95
N TYR A 77 2.94 -3.25 7.77
CA TYR A 77 2.42 -4.53 7.30
C TYR A 77 0.92 -4.49 6.99
N ILE A 78 0.13 -3.75 7.77
CA ILE A 78 -1.29 -3.51 7.48
C ILE A 78 -1.43 -2.78 6.14
N LEU A 79 -0.63 -1.73 5.92
CA LEU A 79 -0.62 -0.99 4.66
C LEU A 79 -0.21 -1.87 3.47
N LEU A 80 0.74 -2.79 3.65
CA LEU A 80 1.10 -3.75 2.60
C LEU A 80 -0.10 -4.62 2.20
N ILE A 81 -0.82 -5.16 3.18
CA ILE A 81 -2.03 -5.98 2.93
C ILE A 81 -3.08 -5.13 2.21
N CYS A 82 -3.36 -3.92 2.70
CA CYS A 82 -4.30 -3.00 2.05
C CYS A 82 -3.86 -2.69 0.61
N HIS A 83 -2.57 -2.50 0.37
CA HIS A 83 -2.04 -2.20 -0.96
C HIS A 83 -2.24 -3.36 -1.93
N ILE A 84 -1.97 -4.60 -1.49
CA ILE A 84 -2.24 -5.80 -2.29
C ILE A 84 -3.73 -5.91 -2.63
N VAL A 85 -4.61 -5.67 -1.66
CA VAL A 85 -6.07 -5.71 -1.87
C VAL A 85 -6.52 -4.64 -2.86
N VAL A 86 -6.04 -3.41 -2.72
CA VAL A 86 -6.38 -2.31 -3.65
C VAL A 86 -5.91 -2.62 -5.07
N LEU A 87 -4.68 -3.13 -5.24
CA LEU A 87 -4.18 -3.55 -6.54
C LEU A 87 -5.03 -4.68 -7.13
N TYR A 88 -5.39 -5.69 -6.32
CA TYR A 88 -6.20 -6.81 -6.77
C TYR A 88 -7.61 -6.40 -7.21
N LEU A 89 -8.25 -5.47 -6.49
CA LEU A 89 -9.59 -4.98 -6.82
C LEU A 89 -9.61 -4.01 -8.00
N ALA A 90 -8.46 -3.45 -8.37
CA ALA A 90 -8.33 -2.48 -9.45
C ALA A 90 -7.89 -3.11 -10.79
N VAL A 91 -7.48 -4.38 -10.80
CA VAL A 91 -7.22 -5.18 -12.02
C VAL A 91 -8.50 -5.87 -12.45
#